data_AF-A0A3A6N198-F1
#
_entry.id   AF-A0A3A6N198-F1
#
_cell.length_a   1.000
_cell.length_b   1.000
_cell.length_c   1.000
_cell.angle_alpha   90.00
_cell.angle_beta   90.00
_cell.angle_gamma   90.00
#
_symmetry.space_group_name_H-M   'P 1'
#
loop_
_entity.id
_entity.type
_entity.pdbx_description
1 polymer ?
#
loop_
_entity_poly.entity_id
_entity_poly.type
_entity_poly.pdbx_seq_one_letter_code
_entity_poly.pdbx_strand_id
1 'polypeptide(L)'
;MGTVRARVGIFRSGYKVNPGLYCVGNAGPESPVLATANYKLSFDALRRELAGIDAWILVTDTRGINVWCAAGKGTFCADEIGLQVLRAKLDQVVRHRELILPQFGATGVA
;
A
#
# COMPACT_ATOMS: atom_id res chain seq x y z
N MET A 1 -4.33 -20.84 -0.85
CA MET A 1 -3.07 -21.61 -0.66
C MET A 1 -1.83 -20.76 -0.43
N GLY A 2 -1.66 -19.59 -1.07
CA GLY A 2 -0.45 -18.75 -0.90
C GLY A 2 -0.19 -18.20 0.51
N THR A 3 -1.22 -17.74 1.23
CA THR A 3 -1.12 -17.22 2.60
C THR A 3 -0.56 -18.24 3.59
N VAL A 4 -0.99 -19.50 3.50
CA VAL A 4 -0.53 -20.58 4.37
C VAL A 4 0.95 -20.88 4.09
N ARG A 5 1.36 -20.95 2.82
CA ARG A 5 2.76 -21.14 2.43
C ARG A 5 3.66 -20.01 2.96
N ALA A 6 3.25 -18.75 2.80
CA ALA A 6 3.99 -17.60 3.31
C ALA A 6 4.14 -17.62 4.84
N ARG A 7 3.10 -18.03 5.57
CA ARG A 7 3.13 -18.16 7.04
C ARG A 7 3.99 -19.32 7.54
N VAL A 8 4.16 -20.37 6.73
CA VAL A 8 5.01 -21.54 7.05
C VAL A 8 6.42 -21.40 6.43
N GLY A 9 6.77 -20.21 5.92
CA GLY A 9 8.13 -19.89 5.42
C GLY A 9 8.41 -20.26 3.96
N ILE A 10 7.51 -20.97 3.30
CA ILE A 10 7.63 -21.34 1.89
C ILE A 10 7.18 -20.14 1.02
N PHE A 11 8.07 -19.61 0.17
CA PHE A 11 7.81 -18.43 -0.69
C PHE A 11 7.61 -17.07 0.01
N ARG A 12 8.09 -16.91 1.25
CA ARG A 12 8.06 -15.61 1.98
C ARG A 12 8.62 -14.45 1.14
N SER A 13 9.74 -14.65 0.47
CA SER A 13 10.47 -13.59 -0.27
C SER A 13 9.77 -13.13 -1.55
N GLY A 14 8.83 -13.92 -2.09
CA GLY A 14 8.12 -13.66 -3.34
C GLY A 14 6.66 -13.24 -3.16
N TYR A 15 6.17 -13.13 -1.92
CA TYR A 15 4.76 -12.84 -1.64
C TYR A 15 4.46 -11.34 -1.75
N LYS A 16 4.43 -10.84 -2.99
CA LYS A 16 4.30 -9.42 -3.31
C LYS A 16 3.05 -9.13 -4.15
N VAL A 17 2.65 -7.87 -4.12
CA VAL A 17 1.68 -7.27 -5.03
C VAL A 17 2.44 -6.30 -5.94
N ASN A 18 1.99 -6.08 -7.17
CA ASN A 18 2.64 -5.08 -8.03
C ASN A 18 2.40 -3.68 -7.43
N PRO A 19 3.44 -2.83 -7.30
CA PRO A 19 3.24 -1.44 -6.92
C PRO A 19 2.27 -0.73 -7.87
N GLY A 20 1.48 0.21 -7.35
CA GLY A 20 0.49 0.94 -8.12
C GLY A 20 -0.82 1.18 -7.36
N LEU A 21 -1.84 1.65 -8.09
CA LEU A 21 -3.13 2.04 -7.53
C LEU A 21 -4.17 0.93 -7.72
N TYR A 22 -4.88 0.60 -6.65
CA TYR A 22 -5.91 -0.44 -6.63
C TYR A 22 -7.24 0.14 -6.16
N CYS A 23 -8.32 -0.19 -6.85
CA CYS A 23 -9.68 0.16 -6.44
C CYS A 23 -10.23 -0.88 -5.47
N VAL A 24 -10.87 -0.43 -4.40
CA VAL A 24 -11.75 -1.24 -3.52
C VAL A 24 -13.17 -0.68 -3.64
N GLY A 25 -14.14 -1.56 -3.87
CA GLY A 25 -15.52 -1.16 -4.12
C GLY A 25 -15.67 -0.40 -5.44
N ASN A 26 -16.40 0.71 -5.40
CA ASN A 26 -16.64 1.63 -6.51
C ASN A 26 -16.02 3.01 -6.22
N ALA A 27 -14.71 3.03 -5.91
CA ALA A 27 -14.00 4.26 -5.57
C ALA A 27 -14.09 5.32 -6.68
N GLY A 28 -14.39 6.56 -6.28
CA GLY A 28 -14.53 7.71 -7.16
C GLY A 28 -13.52 8.82 -6.86
N PRO A 29 -13.70 10.01 -7.46
CA PRO A 29 -12.75 11.13 -7.31
C PRO A 29 -12.70 11.76 -5.92
N GLU A 30 -13.71 11.51 -5.07
CA GLU A 30 -13.77 11.98 -3.67
C GLU A 30 -13.43 10.86 -2.68
N SER A 31 -13.15 9.64 -3.16
CA SER A 31 -12.87 8.50 -2.30
C SER A 31 -11.48 8.61 -1.67
N PRO A 32 -11.32 8.20 -0.40
CA PRO A 32 -10.04 8.29 0.30
C PRO A 32 -8.97 7.43 -0.39
N VAL A 33 -7.73 7.91 -0.31
CA VAL A 33 -6.54 7.17 -0.76
C VAL A 33 -5.73 6.71 0.44
N LEU A 34 -5.51 5.40 0.56
CA LEU A 34 -4.75 4.77 1.64
C LEU A 34 -3.45 4.17 1.10
N ALA A 35 -2.32 4.49 1.72
CA ALA A 35 -1.03 3.92 1.35
C ALA A 35 -0.75 2.60 2.08
N THR A 36 -0.07 1.67 1.41
CA THR A 36 0.45 0.44 2.03
C THR A 36 1.71 -0.06 1.34
N ALA A 37 2.34 -1.08 1.91
CA ALA A 37 3.51 -1.73 1.35
C ALA A 37 3.14 -2.82 0.32
N ASN A 38 4.00 -3.09 -0.67
CA ASN A 38 3.79 -4.15 -1.66
C ASN A 38 4.02 -5.58 -1.13
N TYR A 39 4.22 -5.74 0.18
CA TYR A 39 4.14 -7.05 0.82
C TYR A 39 2.69 -7.52 0.86
N LYS A 40 2.38 -8.66 0.23
CA LYS A 40 0.99 -9.06 -0.02
C LYS A 40 0.16 -9.26 1.25
N LEU A 41 0.76 -9.66 2.38
CA LEU A 41 0.02 -9.73 3.65
C LEU A 41 -0.36 -8.36 4.19
N SER A 42 0.47 -7.33 4.00
CA SER A 42 0.13 -5.95 4.38
C SER A 42 -1.00 -5.40 3.52
N PHE A 43 -0.94 -5.65 2.21
CA PHE A 43 -2.01 -5.29 1.28
C PHE A 43 -3.33 -6.01 1.59
N ASP A 44 -3.30 -7.35 1.70
CA ASP A 44 -4.50 -8.16 1.95
C ASP A 44 -5.14 -7.81 3.31
N ALA A 45 -4.32 -7.47 4.33
CA ALA A 45 -4.82 -7.01 5.63
C ALA A 45 -5.57 -5.68 5.52
N LEU A 46 -4.99 -4.68 4.84
CA LEU A 46 -5.69 -3.41 4.61
C LEU A 46 -6.99 -3.61 3.82
N ARG A 47 -6.91 -4.36 2.71
CA ARG A 47 -8.07 -4.59 1.83
C ARG A 47 -9.23 -5.28 2.56
N ARG A 48 -8.93 -6.18 3.51
CA ARG A 48 -9.94 -6.88 4.31
C ARG A 48 -10.77 -5.92 5.17
N GLU A 49 -10.12 -4.93 5.78
CA GLU A 49 -10.78 -3.97 6.67
C GLU A 49 -11.56 -2.89 5.92
N LEU A 50 -11.41 -2.79 4.60
CA LEU A 50 -12.13 -1.86 3.74
C LEU A 50 -13.45 -2.45 3.19
N ALA A 51 -13.94 -3.54 3.75
CA ALA A 51 -15.22 -4.12 3.34
C ALA A 51 -16.37 -3.10 3.56
N GLY A 52 -17.06 -2.74 2.47
CA GLY A 52 -18.13 -1.73 2.50
C GLY A 52 -17.64 -0.28 2.41
N ILE A 53 -16.35 -0.05 2.15
CA ILE A 53 -15.76 1.28 1.96
C ILE A 53 -15.22 1.38 0.54
N ASP A 54 -15.67 2.40 -0.19
CA ASP A 54 -15.14 2.74 -1.52
C ASP A 54 -13.86 3.57 -1.37
N ALA A 55 -12.71 2.97 -1.71
CA ALA A 55 -11.40 3.58 -1.46
C ALA A 55 -10.35 3.17 -2.50
N TRP A 56 -9.35 4.03 -2.65
CA TRP A 56 -8.15 3.74 -3.42
C TRP A 56 -7.03 3.25 -2.49
N ILE A 57 -6.31 2.20 -2.88
CA ILE A 57 -5.11 1.74 -2.20
C ILE A 57 -3.90 2.04 -3.07
N LEU A 58 -3.01 2.91 -2.60
CA LEU A 58 -1.71 3.15 -3.21
C LEU A 58 -0.68 2.17 -2.62
N VAL A 59 -0.16 1.28 -3.45
CA VAL A 59 0.81 0.25 -3.05
C VAL A 59 2.22 0.70 -3.38
N THR A 60 3.01 0.97 -2.34
CA THR A 60 4.39 1.44 -2.41
C THR A 60 5.37 0.29 -2.62
N ASP A 61 6.40 0.47 -3.45
CA ASP A 61 7.42 -0.56 -3.66
C ASP A 61 8.40 -0.66 -2.49
N THR A 62 8.07 -1.52 -1.53
CA THR A 62 8.94 -1.82 -0.38
C THR A 62 9.77 -3.08 -0.60
N ARG A 63 9.91 -3.52 -1.86
CA ARG A 63 10.62 -4.76 -2.23
C ARG A 63 10.04 -6.01 -1.53
N GLY A 64 8.76 -6.00 -1.15
CA GLY A 64 8.08 -7.08 -0.45
C GLY A 64 8.32 -7.09 1.07
N ILE A 65 8.69 -5.96 1.65
CA ILE A 65 8.85 -5.79 3.10
C ILE A 65 7.58 -5.15 3.67
N ASN A 66 7.12 -5.60 4.84
CA ASN A 66 5.95 -4.98 5.49
C ASN A 66 6.18 -3.50 5.82
N VAL A 67 5.11 -2.75 6.12
CA VAL A 67 5.16 -1.30 6.42
C VAL A 67 6.21 -0.94 7.48
N TRP A 68 6.14 -1.53 8.67
CA TRP A 68 7.01 -1.16 9.80
C TRP A 68 8.49 -1.39 9.50
N CYS A 69 8.83 -2.59 9.01
CA CYS A 69 10.20 -2.92 8.67
C CYS A 69 10.69 -2.13 7.45
N ALA A 70 9.81 -1.79 6.50
CA ALA A 70 10.18 -1.02 5.32
C ALA A 70 10.43 0.45 5.67
N ALA A 71 9.67 1.01 6.61
CA ALA A 71 9.86 2.36 7.14
C ALA A 71 11.22 2.47 7.82
N GLY A 72 11.54 1.56 8.75
CA GLY A 72 12.86 1.51 9.40
C GLY A 72 14.03 1.23 8.44
N LYS A 73 13.78 0.66 7.26
CA LYS A 73 14.78 0.41 6.20
C LYS A 73 14.84 1.52 5.14
N GLY A 74 13.97 2.53 5.20
CA GLY A 74 13.90 3.61 4.22
C GLY A 74 13.31 3.23 2.86
N THR A 75 12.60 2.10 2.75
CA THR A 75 11.92 1.67 1.51
C THR A 75 10.43 1.96 1.51
N PHE A 76 9.86 2.27 2.68
CA PHE A 76 8.57 2.95 2.81
C PHE A 76 8.87 4.37 3.28
N CYS A 77 9.15 5.27 2.35
CA CYS A 77 9.56 6.65 2.65
C CYS A 77 8.84 7.68 1.78
N ALA A 78 8.96 8.96 2.14
CA ALA A 78 8.29 10.05 1.44
C ALA A 78 8.63 10.09 -0.07
N ASP A 79 9.90 9.89 -0.42
CA ASP A 79 10.36 9.89 -1.82
C ASP A 79 9.73 8.75 -2.64
N GLU A 80 9.75 7.51 -2.12
CA GLU A 80 9.16 6.37 -2.81
C GLU A 80 7.63 6.49 -2.89
N ILE A 81 6.98 6.99 -1.83
CA ILE A 81 5.54 7.25 -1.86
C ILE A 81 5.21 8.32 -2.90
N GLY A 82 5.95 9.43 -2.93
CA GLY A 82 5.78 10.50 -3.93
C GLY A 82 5.97 9.99 -5.36
N LEU A 83 6.98 9.14 -5.59
CA LEU A 83 7.19 8.49 -6.88
C LEU A 83 5.99 7.64 -7.30
N GLN A 84 5.39 6.90 -6.36
CA GLN A 84 4.22 6.07 -6.64
C GLN A 84 2.96 6.92 -6.87
N VAL A 85 2.79 8.04 -6.17
CA VAL A 85 1.72 9.02 -6.44
C VAL A 85 1.80 9.52 -7.89
N LEU A 86 3.00 9.90 -8.34
CA LEU A 86 3.24 10.38 -9.71
C LEU A 86 2.99 9.28 -10.75
N ARG A 87 3.50 8.07 -10.51
CA ARG A 87 3.30 6.91 -11.41
C ARG A 87 1.83 6.52 -11.53
N ALA A 88 1.09 6.61 -10.43
CA ALA A 88 -0.34 6.35 -10.40
C ALA A 88 -1.18 7.47 -11.04
N LYS A 89 -0.58 8.63 -11.35
CA LYS A 89 -1.28 9.84 -11.83
C LYS A 89 -2.45 10.19 -10.93
N LEU A 90 -2.19 10.20 -9.62
CA LEU A 90 -3.25 10.30 -8.61
C LEU A 90 -4.06 11.60 -8.73
N ASP A 91 -3.44 12.66 -9.26
CA ASP A 91 -4.05 13.95 -9.61
C ASP A 91 -5.13 13.86 -10.70
N GLN A 92 -5.15 12.78 -11.48
CA GLN A 92 -6.16 12.50 -12.51
C GLN A 92 -7.26 11.55 -12.00
N VAL A 93 -7.04 10.91 -10.84
CA VAL A 93 -7.93 9.91 -10.27
C VAL A 93 -8.80 10.50 -9.17
N VAL A 94 -8.22 11.31 -8.28
CA VAL A 94 -8.93 11.98 -7.18
C VAL A 94 -8.78 13.49 -7.24
N ARG A 95 -9.78 14.22 -6.72
CA ARG A 95 -9.83 15.69 -6.73
C ARG A 95 -9.11 16.34 -5.56
N HIS A 96 -8.90 15.60 -4.48
CA HIS A 96 -8.19 16.07 -3.28
C HIS A 96 -6.70 15.71 -3.34
N ARG A 97 -5.91 16.25 -2.40
CA ARG A 97 -4.47 15.99 -2.28
C ARG A 97 -4.11 15.33 -0.93
N GLU A 98 -5.05 14.53 -0.41
CA GLU A 98 -4.90 13.85 0.87
C GLU A 98 -4.54 12.38 0.65
N LEU A 99 -3.50 11.92 1.35
CA LEU A 99 -3.05 10.53 1.36
C LEU A 99 -2.99 10.05 2.81
N ILE A 100 -3.74 9.00 3.13
CA ILE A 100 -3.80 8.40 4.45
C ILE A 100 -2.66 7.39 4.59
N LEU A 101 -1.76 7.61 5.55
CA LEU A 101 -0.62 6.73 5.81
C LEU A 101 -0.87 5.81 7.01
N PRO A 102 -0.26 4.61 7.02
CA PRO A 102 -0.30 3.72 8.18
C PRO A 102 0.53 4.31 9.33
N GLN A 103 0.02 4.24 10.56
CA GLN A 103 0.69 4.76 11.76
C GLN A 103 2.11 4.20 11.93
N PHE A 104 2.28 2.90 11.67
CA PHE A 104 3.57 2.21 11.71
C PHE A 104 4.53 2.58 10.56
N GLY A 105 4.12 3.42 9.62
CA GLY A 105 4.97 3.99 8.57
C GLY A 105 5.60 5.33 8.93
N ALA A 106 5.21 5.95 10.06
CA ALA A 106 5.57 7.33 10.41
C ALA A 106 7.08 7.58 10.41
N THR A 107 7.88 6.63 10.90
CA THR A 107 9.35 6.76 10.99
C THR A 107 10.05 6.84 9.63
N GLY A 108 9.41 6.43 8.55
CA GLY A 108 9.96 6.51 7.20
C GLY A 108 9.58 7.78 6.44
N VAL A 109 8.60 8.55 6.95
CA VAL A 109 7.98 9.68 6.23
C VAL A 109 8.00 11.00 7.02
N ALA A 110 8.46 10.96 8.28
CA ALA A 110 8.58 12.13 9.15
C ALA A 110 9.75 13.04 8.78
#